data_AF-A0A9W6Q2P6-F1
#
_entry.id   AF-A0A9W6Q2P6-F1
#
_cell.length_a   1.000
_cell.length_b   1.000
_cell.length_c   1.000
_cell.angle_alpha   90.00
_cell.angle_beta   90.00
_cell.angle_gamma   90.00
#
_symmetry.space_group_name_H-M   'P 1'
#
loop_
_entity.id
_entity.type
_entity.pdbx_description
1 polymer ?
#
loop_
_entity_poly.entity_id
_entity_poly.type
_entity_poly.pdbx_seq_one_letter_code
_entity_poly.pdbx_strand_id
1 'polypeptide(L)' 'MRAPRIQCPDCDRPVALMPTRRTGYGVIHDHKRDRRSLSLCPGSMRQLPLTDATLWQESLPGLPGPDVPPTLF' A
#
# COMPACT_ATOMS: atom_id res chain seq x y z
N MET A 1 -10.47 5.61 -8.47
CA MET A 1 -9.13 4.96 -8.48
C MET A 1 -8.87 4.36 -7.11
N ARG A 2 -8.46 3.09 -7.04
CA ARG A 2 -8.01 2.46 -5.81
C ARG A 2 -6.56 2.87 -5.56
N ALA A 3 -6.22 3.26 -4.34
CA ALA A 3 -4.83 3.56 -4.02
C ALA A 3 -3.97 2.28 -4.15
N PRO A 4 -2.76 2.37 -4.72
CA PRO A 4 -1.82 1.26 -4.75
C PRO A 4 -1.56 0.76 -3.32
N ARG A 5 -1.24 -0.53 -3.18
CA ARG A 5 -0.78 -1.13 -1.92
C ARG A 5 0.71 -1.45 -2.00
N ILE A 6 1.35 -1.51 -0.84
CA ILE A 6 2.75 -1.91 -0.67
C ILE A 6 2.90 -2.76 0.60
N GLN A 7 3.96 -3.56 0.69
CA GLN A 7 4.40 -4.11 1.97
C GLN A 7 5.07 -3.03 2.81
N CYS A 8 4.57 -2.80 4.03
CA CYS A 8 5.22 -1.90 4.96
C CYS A 8 6.62 -2.44 5.32
N PRO A 9 7.71 -1.68 5.15
CA PRO A 9 9.06 -2.17 5.42
C PRO A 9 9.36 -2.43 6.91
N ASP A 10 8.50 -1.92 7.81
CA ASP A 10 8.69 -2.04 9.25
C ASP A 10 7.86 -3.18 9.89
N CYS A 11 6.82 -3.68 9.21
CA CYS A 11 5.97 -4.74 9.76
C CYS A 11 5.43 -5.76 8.73
N ASP A 12 5.86 -5.66 7.47
CA ASP A 12 5.51 -6.53 6.33
C ASP A 12 4.02 -6.62 5.99
N ARG A 13 3.17 -5.80 6.64
CA ARG A 13 1.73 -5.81 6.38
C ARG A 13 1.42 -5.11 5.06
N PRO A 14 0.46 -5.63 4.28
CA PRO A 14 -0.02 -4.97 3.08
C PRO A 14 -0.85 -3.74 3.47
N VAL A 15 -0.33 -2.56 3.14
CA VAL A 15 -0.91 -1.26 3.51
C VAL A 15 -1.13 -0.41 2.26
N ALA A 16 -2.05 0.54 2.34
CA ALA A 16 -2.29 1.45 1.23
C ALA A 16 -1.18 2.50 1.15
N LEU A 17 -0.78 2.84 -0.07
CA LEU A 17 0.18 3.88 -0.38
C LEU A 17 -0.58 5.07 -0.96
N MET A 18 -0.69 6.15 -0.20
CA MET A 18 -1.42 7.35 -0.58
C MET A 18 -0.60 8.19 -1.57
N PRO A 19 -1.23 8.75 -2.63
CA PRO A 19 -0.54 9.65 -3.53
C PRO A 19 -0.12 10.92 -2.79
N THR A 20 1.06 11.45 -3.15
CA THR A 20 1.54 12.75 -2.65
C THR A 20 1.60 13.77 -3.78
N ARG A 21 1.86 15.03 -3.45
CA ARG A 21 2.17 16.06 -4.46
C ARG A 21 3.50 15.82 -5.18
N ARG A 22 4.36 14.93 -4.65
CA ARG A 22 5.67 14.63 -5.23
C ARG A 22 5.54 13.50 -6.24
N THR A 23 5.83 13.80 -7.50
CA THR A 23 5.80 12.82 -8.59
C THR A 23 6.68 11.61 -8.29
N GLY A 24 6.16 10.41 -8.50
CA GLY A 24 6.89 9.16 -8.28
C GLY A 24 6.94 8.68 -6.83
N TYR A 25 6.32 9.39 -5.88
CA TYR A 25 6.32 9.01 -4.47
C TYR A 25 4.90 8.93 -3.90
N GLY A 26 4.72 7.96 -3.00
CA GLY A 26 3.55 7.84 -2.15
C GLY A 26 3.93 7.83 -0.67
N VAL A 27 2.92 7.89 0.20
CA VAL A 27 3.08 7.83 1.66
C VAL A 27 2.34 6.62 2.21
N ILE A 28 2.99 5.84 3.06
CA ILE A 28 2.32 4.72 3.73
C ILE A 28 1.18 5.26 4.59
N HIS A 29 -0.03 4.79 4.33
CA HIS A 29 -1.19 5.14 5.15
C HIS A 29 -0.99 4.65 6.59
N ASP A 30 -1.51 5.43 7.54
CA ASP A 30 -1.50 5.07 8.94
C ASP A 30 -2.11 3.69 9.17
N HIS A 31 -1.38 2.88 9.93
CA HIS A 31 -1.83 1.56 10.33
C HIS A 31 -1.23 1.19 11.68
N LYS A 32 -1.92 0.30 12.40
CA LYS A 32 -1.44 -0.25 13.66
C LYS A 32 -0.38 -1.32 13.40
N ARG A 33 0.62 -1.41 14.27
CA ARG A 33 1.67 -2.44 14.20
C ARG A 33 1.07 -3.85 14.16
N ASP A 34 0.23 -4.16 15.13
CA ASP A 34 -0.58 -5.39 15.16
C ASP A 34 -2.06 -5.05 15.36
N ARG A 35 -2.94 -6.06 15.32
CA ARG A 35 -4.40 -5.84 15.40
C ARG A 35 -4.86 -5.36 16.78
N ARG A 36 -4.16 -5.74 17.86
CA ARG A 36 -4.54 -5.45 19.25
C ARG A 36 -3.80 -4.25 19.83
N SER A 37 -2.73 -3.79 19.20
CA SER A 37 -1.98 -2.63 19.63
C SER A 37 -2.74 -1.32 19.45
N LEU A 38 -2.43 -0.39 20.36
CA LEU A 38 -2.86 1.01 20.29
C LEU A 38 -1.78 1.91 19.67
N SER A 39 -0.60 1.38 19.37
CA SER A 39 0.49 2.12 18.72
C SER A 39 0.41 2.00 17.19
N LEU A 40 0.57 3.13 16.51
CA LEU A 40 0.83 3.14 15.06
C LEU A 40 2.15 2.43 14.76
N CYS A 41 2.24 1.84 13.57
CA CYS A 41 3.48 1.29 13.06
C CYS A 41 4.47 2.43 12.79
N PRO A 42 5.77 2.30 13.15
CA PRO A 42 6.78 3.32 12.86
C PRO A 42 6.92 3.66 11.37
N GLY A 43 6.58 2.72 10.49
CA GLY A 43 6.56 2.92 9.04
C GLY A 43 5.38 3.73 8.52
N SER A 44 4.41 4.06 9.37
CA SER A 44 3.29 4.93 9.00
C SER A 44 3.82 6.31 8.59
N MET A 45 3.19 6.91 7.59
CA MET A 45 3.58 8.20 7.03
C MET A 45 4.95 8.25 6.33
N ARG A 46 5.67 7.13 6.24
CA ARG A 46 6.93 7.05 5.50
C ARG A 46 6.70 7.21 4.00
N GLN A 47 7.50 8.06 3.36
CA GLN A 47 7.51 8.21 1.90
C GLN A 47 8.24 7.05 1.24
N LEU A 48 7.63 6.47 0.21
CA LEU A 48 8.22 5.40 -0.59
C LEU A 48 8.04 5.66 -2.09
N PRO A 49 8.95 5.15 -2.94
CA PRO A 49 8.78 5.18 -4.39
C PRO A 49 7.51 4.43 -4.82
N LEU A 50 6.77 5.00 -5.77
CA LEU A 50 5.60 4.34 -6.36
C LEU A 50 6.01 3.09 -7.16
N THR A 51 7.23 3.06 -7.70
CA THR A 51 7.78 1.92 -8.45
C THR A 51 7.72 0.62 -7.65
N ASP A 52 8.07 0.69 -6.36
CA ASP A 52 8.13 -0.48 -5.49
C ASP A 52 6.72 -1.04 -5.23
N ALA A 53 5.74 -0.15 -5.10
CA ALA A 53 4.34 -0.53 -4.93
C ALA A 53 3.76 -1.16 -6.20
N THR A 54 4.13 -0.63 -7.38
CA THR A 54 3.72 -1.18 -8.67
C THR A 54 4.32 -2.57 -8.89
N LEU A 55 5.64 -2.72 -8.72
CA LEU A 55 6.33 -4.02 -8.87
C LEU A 55 5.76 -5.08 -7.94
N TRP A 56 5.52 -4.73 -6.68
CA TRP A 56 4.91 -5.65 -5.73
C TRP A 56 3.48 -6.03 -6.14
N GLN A 57 2.66 -5.08 -6.58
CA GLN A 57 1.30 -5.40 -7.05
C GLN A 57 1.30 -6.30 -8.28
N GLU A 58 2.18 -6.05 -9.25
CA GLU A 58 2.32 -6.87 -10.45
C GLU A 58 2.80 -8.29 -10.12
N SER A 59 3.55 -8.46 -9.02
CA SER A 59 3.98 -9.78 -8.56
C SER A 59 2.88 -10.62 -7.89
N LEU A 60 1.74 -10.02 -7.51
CA LEU A 60 0.67 -10.73 -6.82
C LEU A 60 -0.15 -11.59 -7.81
N PRO A 61 -0.23 -12.91 -7.62
CA PRO A 61 -0.96 -13.78 -8.53
C PRO A 61 -2.47 -13.49 -8.48
N GLY A 62 -3.10 -13.39 -9.66
CA GLY A 62 -4.56 -13.31 -9.79
C GLY A 62 -5.18 -11.95 -9.46
N LEU A 63 -4.40 -10.87 -9.36
CA LEU A 63 -5.00 -9.53 -9.42
C LEU A 63 -5.52 -9.32 -10.84
N PRO A 64 -6.83 -9.08 -11.02
CA PRO A 64 -7.32 -8.70 -12.33
C PRO A 64 -6.59 -7.44 -12.78
N GLY A 65 -6.13 -7.43 -14.04
CA GLY A 65 -5.65 -6.22 -14.70
C GLY A 65 -6.70 -5.10 -14.62
N PRO A 66 -6.33 -3.86 -14.94
CA PRO A 66 -7.15 -2.66 -14.75
C PRO A 66 -8.54 -2.70 -15.41
N ASP A 67 -8.81 -3.68 -16.28
CA ASP A 67 -10.06 -3.86 -17.04
C ASP A 67 -11.15 -4.69 -16.35
N VAL A 68 -10.93 -5.25 -15.15
CA VAL A 68 -12.01 -6.00 -14.47
C VAL A 68 -12.71 -5.10 -13.45
N PRO A 69 -14.00 -4.77 -13.65
CA PRO A 69 -14.75 -3.99 -12.67
C PRO A 69 -14.83 -4.75 -11.34
N PRO A 70 -14.70 -4.06 -10.20
CA PRO A 70 -14.71 -4.72 -8.89
C PRO A 70 -16.08 -5.35 -8.66
N THR A 71 -16.14 -6.68 -8.67
CA THR A 71 -17.32 -7.43 -8.21
C THR A 71 -17.39 -7.33 -6.69
N LEU A 72 -18.43 -6.67 -6.20
CA LEU A 72 -18.82 -6.61 -4.80
C LEU A 72 -19.69 -7.83 -4.47
N PHE A 73 -19.07 -8.99 -4.24
CA PHE A 73 -19.70 -10.12 -3.54
C PHE A 73 -18.64 -10.87 -2.72
#